data_AF-A0A925I1P9-F1
#
_entry.id   AF-A0A925I1P9-F1
#
_cell.length_a   1.000
_cell.length_b   1.000
_cell.length_c   1.000
_cell.angle_alpha   90.00
_cell.angle_beta   90.00
_cell.angle_gamma   90.00
#
_symmetry.space_group_name_H-M   'P 1'
#
loop_
_entity.id
_entity.type
_entity.pdbx_description
1 polymer ?
#
loop_
_entity_poly.entity_id
_entity_poly.type
_entity_poly.pdbx_seq_one_letter_code
_entity_poly.pdbx_strand_id
1 'polypeptide(L)'
;RPQHLAWNFVVLALWGIVSLSALTALVMQRSDRFILGDARAWLLWVLILMGLINYLPTRNWVTALLVALGQVILFAPHLPLLRGTLWLANLPAGPSLALFVFAVALAFVGRASQPVPDGLERPSYKFDRLWLDFRDSFGLLWGLRLQERVNAASTAAKWEVELNWNGFPSKGIPAQHREALRQAMTGLLRRFVSHEWIAARLEKDID
;
A
#
# COMPACT_ATOMS: atom_id res chain seq x y z
N ARG A 1 -17.89 1.08 12.83
CA ARG A 1 -17.37 0.25 13.95
C ARG A 1 -16.40 1.10 14.78
N PRO A 2 -16.51 1.11 16.11
CA PRO A 2 -15.82 2.08 16.99
C PRO A 2 -14.27 1.97 16.99
N GLN A 3 -13.71 0.81 16.65
CA GLN A 3 -12.25 0.59 16.65
C GLN A 3 -11.50 1.36 15.52
N HIS A 4 -12.16 1.70 14.41
CA HIS A 4 -11.53 2.50 13.36
C HIS A 4 -11.39 3.98 13.75
N LEU A 5 -12.21 4.45 14.70
CA LEU A 5 -12.15 5.84 15.17
C LEU A 5 -10.85 6.11 15.93
N ALA A 6 -10.43 5.18 16.78
CA ALA A 6 -9.17 5.30 17.52
C ALA A 6 -7.95 5.31 16.57
N TRP A 7 -7.94 4.43 15.56
CA TRP A 7 -6.86 4.42 14.56
C TRP A 7 -6.85 5.68 13.70
N ASN A 8 -8.01 6.11 13.19
CA ASN A 8 -8.11 7.34 12.42
C ASN A 8 -7.70 8.56 13.25
N PHE A 9 -8.01 8.58 14.55
CA PHE A 9 -7.56 9.62 15.47
C PHE A 9 -6.03 9.61 15.64
N VAL A 10 -5.40 8.44 15.78
CA VAL A 10 -3.93 8.33 15.84
C VAL A 10 -3.29 8.83 14.55
N VAL A 11 -3.80 8.43 13.39
CA VAL A 11 -3.31 8.90 12.09
C VAL A 11 -3.48 10.42 11.96
N LEU A 12 -4.64 10.95 12.35
CA LEU A 12 -4.95 12.37 12.29
C LEU A 12 -4.10 13.19 13.28
N ALA A 13 -3.80 12.64 14.46
CA ALA A 13 -2.90 13.25 15.41
C ALA A 13 -1.45 13.26 14.91
N LEU A 14 -0.96 12.17 14.29
CA LEU A 14 0.35 12.12 13.66
C LEU A 14 0.48 13.13 12.52
N TRP A 15 -0.56 13.21 11.66
CA TRP A 15 -0.64 14.25 10.64
C TRP A 15 -0.66 15.64 11.27
N GLY A 16 -1.43 15.86 12.33
CA GLY A 16 -1.46 17.12 13.07
C GLY A 16 -0.10 17.53 13.58
N ILE A 17 0.69 16.62 14.17
CA ILE A 17 2.04 16.90 14.67
C ILE A 17 3.00 17.31 13.54
N VAL A 18 2.91 16.65 12.39
CA VAL A 18 3.72 16.98 11.21
C VAL A 18 3.28 18.32 10.59
N SER A 19 1.97 18.48 10.36
CA SER A 19 1.36 19.67 9.76
C SER A 19 1.49 20.90 10.64
N LEU A 20 1.50 20.76 11.97
CA LEU A 20 1.66 21.88 12.90
C LEU A 20 2.98 22.62 12.67
N SER A 21 4.05 21.89 12.33
CA SER A 21 5.34 22.51 12.01
C SER A 21 5.29 23.30 10.69
N ALA A 22 4.57 22.80 9.69
CA ALA A 22 4.39 23.52 8.42
C ALA A 22 3.47 24.75 8.60
N LEU A 23 2.42 24.63 9.40
CA LEU A 23 1.51 25.72 9.75
C LEU A 23 2.22 26.82 10.54
N THR A 24 3.06 26.49 11.52
CA THR A 24 3.84 27.50 12.25
C THR A 24 4.83 28.21 11.34
N ALA A 25 5.47 27.51 10.39
CA ALA A 25 6.34 28.14 9.41
C ALA A 25 5.58 29.10 8.47
N LEU A 26 4.38 28.73 8.03
CA LEU A 26 3.53 29.57 7.19
C LEU A 26 3.01 30.81 7.93
N VAL A 27 2.54 30.64 9.17
CA VAL A 27 1.97 31.73 9.98
C VAL A 27 3.03 32.73 10.42
N MET A 28 4.25 32.29 10.71
CA MET A 28 5.31 33.17 11.20
C MET A 28 6.02 33.99 10.12
N GLN A 29 5.74 33.79 8.82
CA GLN A 29 6.41 34.47 7.70
C GLN A 29 7.94 34.61 7.89
N ARG A 30 8.56 33.63 8.56
CA ARG A 30 9.96 33.74 8.94
C ARG A 30 10.77 33.40 7.71
N SER A 31 11.45 34.41 7.16
CA SER A 31 12.50 34.25 6.14
C SER A 31 13.70 33.42 6.61
N ASP A 32 13.69 32.99 7.88
CA ASP A 32 14.69 32.10 8.43
C ASP A 32 14.39 30.64 8.10
N ARG A 33 15.41 29.98 7.58
CA ARG A 33 15.46 28.58 7.13
C ARG A 33 14.61 27.69 8.04
N PHE A 34 13.64 26.99 7.47
CA PHE A 34 12.82 26.03 8.19
C PHE A 34 13.71 24.93 8.80
N ILE A 35 13.98 25.02 10.10
CA ILE A 35 14.76 24.01 10.84
C ILE A 35 13.80 22.93 11.32
N LEU A 36 13.74 21.83 10.57
CA LEU A 36 13.10 20.61 11.03
C LEU A 36 13.96 19.99 12.13
N GLY A 37 13.42 19.85 13.35
CA GLY A 37 14.12 19.18 14.45
C GLY A 37 14.46 17.72 14.11
N ASP A 38 15.61 17.23 14.59
CA ASP A 38 16.22 15.97 14.13
C ASP A 38 15.31 14.75 14.30
N ALA A 39 14.48 14.70 15.34
CA ALA A 39 13.51 13.61 15.54
C ALA A 39 12.45 13.54 14.41
N ARG A 40 11.98 14.69 13.92
CA ARG A 40 11.00 14.75 12.81
C ARG A 40 11.65 14.39 11.48
N ALA A 41 12.92 14.74 11.33
CA ALA A 41 13.72 14.39 10.15
C ALA A 41 13.90 12.87 10.02
N TRP A 42 14.14 12.18 11.14
CA TRP A 42 14.14 10.71 11.19
C TRP A 42 12.75 10.11 10.97
N LEU A 43 11.69 10.74 11.49
CA LEU A 43 10.31 10.30 11.24
C LEU A 43 9.98 10.30 9.73
N LEU A 44 10.46 11.29 8.97
CA LEU A 44 10.29 11.32 7.51
C LEU A 44 10.92 10.10 6.82
N TRP A 45 12.14 9.71 7.22
CA TRP A 45 12.76 8.48 6.72
C TRP A 45 11.90 7.25 7.01
N VAL A 46 11.40 7.13 8.24
CA VAL A 46 10.53 6.01 8.63
C VAL A 46 9.28 5.99 7.76
N LEU A 47 8.64 7.13 7.51
CA LEU A 47 7.43 7.20 6.68
C LEU A 47 7.69 6.82 5.21
N ILE A 48 8.79 7.31 4.62
CA ILE A 48 9.19 6.98 3.25
C ILE A 48 9.47 5.48 3.13
N LEU A 49 10.29 4.94 4.04
CA LEU A 49 10.65 3.52 4.03
C LEU A 49 9.44 2.63 4.30
N MET A 50 8.55 3.01 5.21
CA MET A 50 7.35 2.26 5.52
C MET A 50 6.41 2.20 4.31
N GLY A 51 6.23 3.31 3.59
CA GLY A 51 5.48 3.34 2.33
C GLY A 51 6.11 2.43 1.26
N LEU A 52 7.43 2.52 1.08
CA LEU A 52 8.18 1.70 0.14
C LEU A 52 8.03 0.20 0.45
N ILE A 53 8.39 -0.21 1.67
CA ILE A 53 8.36 -1.62 2.11
C ILE A 53 6.95 -2.20 1.98
N ASN A 54 5.90 -1.39 2.23
CA ASN A 54 4.53 -1.87 2.14
C ASN A 54 4.10 -2.24 0.71
N TYR A 55 4.67 -1.60 -0.31
CA TYR A 55 4.27 -1.83 -1.71
C TYR A 55 5.35 -2.48 -2.56
N LEU A 56 6.59 -2.60 -2.07
CA LEU A 56 7.69 -3.29 -2.74
C LEU A 56 7.37 -4.74 -3.16
N PRO A 57 6.69 -5.57 -2.36
CA PRO A 57 6.37 -6.95 -2.75
C PRO A 57 5.09 -7.06 -3.57
N THR A 58 4.49 -5.94 -3.99
CA THR A 58 3.23 -5.92 -4.75
C THR A 58 3.49 -5.60 -6.22
N ARG A 59 2.45 -5.65 -7.05
CA ARG A 59 2.53 -5.20 -8.44
C ARG A 59 2.90 -3.72 -8.58
N ASN A 60 2.69 -2.92 -7.54
CA ASN A 60 2.96 -1.48 -7.51
C ASN A 60 4.39 -1.12 -7.09
N TRP A 61 5.36 -2.05 -7.14
CA TRP A 61 6.72 -1.81 -6.68
C TRP A 61 7.42 -0.64 -7.41
N VAL A 62 7.24 -0.51 -8.73
CA VAL A 62 7.81 0.60 -9.53
C VAL A 62 7.25 1.93 -9.06
N THR A 63 5.93 1.98 -8.88
CA THR A 63 5.21 3.14 -8.34
C THR A 63 5.75 3.51 -6.96
N ALA A 64 5.90 2.52 -6.08
CA ALA A 64 6.41 2.73 -4.73
C ALA A 64 7.83 3.30 -4.74
N LEU A 65 8.70 2.81 -5.62
CA LEU A 65 10.06 3.34 -5.81
C LEU A 65 10.06 4.78 -6.32
N LEU A 66 9.27 5.09 -7.35
CA LEU A 66 9.19 6.43 -7.92
C LEU A 66 8.65 7.45 -6.90
N VAL A 67 7.61 7.07 -6.15
CA VAL A 67 7.05 7.91 -5.08
C VAL A 67 8.07 8.11 -3.96
N ALA A 68 8.74 7.04 -3.50
CA ALA A 68 9.76 7.14 -2.46
C ALA A 68 10.94 8.02 -2.92
N LEU A 69 11.39 7.88 -4.17
CA LEU A 69 12.44 8.72 -4.74
C LEU A 69 12.01 10.19 -4.84
N GLY A 70 10.78 10.45 -5.29
CA GLY A 70 10.21 11.80 -5.32
C GLY A 70 10.11 12.42 -3.92
N GLN A 71 9.73 11.64 -2.91
CA GLN A 71 9.74 12.09 -1.51
C GLN A 71 11.15 12.40 -1.01
N VAL A 72 12.14 11.56 -1.34
CA VAL A 72 13.55 11.79 -0.99
C VAL A 72 14.07 13.08 -1.62
N ILE A 73 13.79 13.33 -2.91
CA ILE A 73 14.18 14.57 -3.60
C ILE A 73 13.47 15.78 -2.98
N LEU A 74 12.16 15.69 -2.73
CA LEU A 74 11.36 16.77 -2.16
C LEU A 74 11.81 17.14 -0.74
N PHE A 75 12.18 16.14 0.08
CA PHE A 75 12.58 16.34 1.46
C PHE A 75 14.10 16.34 1.67
N ALA A 76 14.91 16.26 0.61
CA ALA A 76 16.37 16.18 0.70
C ALA A 76 17.01 17.25 1.62
N PRO A 77 16.60 18.54 1.59
CA PRO A 77 17.16 19.56 2.49
C PRO A 77 16.90 19.30 3.98
N HIS A 78 15.89 18.49 4.29
CA HIS A 78 15.42 18.22 5.64
C HIS A 78 15.79 16.82 6.15
N LEU A 79 16.27 15.92 5.28
CA LEU A 79 16.64 14.56 5.67
C LEU A 79 18.05 14.55 6.31
N PRO A 80 18.23 13.90 7.47
CA PRO A 80 19.48 13.98 8.24
C PRO A 80 20.69 13.41 7.50
N LEU A 81 20.47 12.38 6.65
CA LEU A 81 21.53 11.74 5.85
C LEU A 81 21.90 12.49 4.58
N LEU A 82 21.04 13.41 4.12
CA LEU A 82 21.24 14.20 2.89
C LEU A 82 21.48 15.70 3.21
N ARG A 83 21.50 16.04 4.49
CA ARG A 83 21.82 17.38 4.99
C ARG A 83 23.27 17.69 4.62
N GLY A 84 23.49 18.62 3.69
CA GLY A 84 24.81 19.05 3.25
C GLY A 84 25.24 18.55 1.87
N THR A 85 24.44 17.72 1.19
CA THR A 85 24.69 17.40 -0.23
C THR A 85 24.27 18.59 -1.09
N LEU A 86 25.24 19.44 -1.45
CA LEU A 86 25.04 20.75 -2.09
C LEU A 86 24.22 20.69 -3.39
N TRP A 87 24.26 19.61 -4.15
CA TRP A 87 23.53 19.52 -5.42
C TRP A 87 22.03 19.27 -5.24
N LEU A 88 21.62 18.39 -4.31
CA LEU A 88 20.21 18.10 -4.03
C LEU A 88 19.56 19.18 -3.16
N ALA A 89 20.32 19.81 -2.25
CA ALA A 89 19.82 20.85 -1.36
C ALA A 89 19.51 22.18 -2.07
N ASN A 90 20.08 22.40 -3.27
CA ASN A 90 19.88 23.61 -4.08
C ASN A 90 18.85 23.45 -5.20
N LEU A 91 18.18 22.30 -5.30
CA LEU A 91 17.07 22.15 -6.25
C LEU A 91 15.93 23.09 -5.82
N PRO A 92 15.42 23.96 -6.73
CA PRO A 92 14.27 24.78 -6.40
C PRO A 92 13.08 23.89 -6.05
N ALA A 93 12.26 24.32 -5.09
CA ALA A 93 11.11 23.53 -4.62
C ALA A 93 10.08 23.22 -5.74
N GLY A 94 10.05 24.04 -6.81
CA GLY A 94 9.17 23.85 -7.96
C GLY A 94 9.46 22.57 -8.76
N PRO A 95 10.68 22.40 -9.32
CA PRO A 95 11.08 21.18 -10.03
C PRO A 95 10.97 19.90 -9.21
N SER A 96 11.32 19.93 -7.91
CA SER A 96 11.19 18.74 -7.05
C SER A 96 9.74 18.34 -6.82
N LEU A 97 8.84 19.31 -6.62
CA LEU A 97 7.41 19.08 -6.54
C LEU A 97 6.84 18.57 -7.88
N ALA A 98 7.28 19.14 -9.01
CA ALA A 98 6.85 18.71 -10.34
C ALA A 98 7.25 17.25 -10.63
N LEU A 99 8.49 16.86 -10.28
CA LEU A 99 8.95 15.47 -10.40
C LEU A 99 8.17 14.52 -9.48
N PHE A 100 7.86 14.94 -8.25
CA PHE A 100 7.03 14.15 -7.35
C PHE A 100 5.61 13.96 -7.90
N VAL A 101 4.96 15.03 -8.36
CA VAL A 101 3.62 14.96 -8.96
C VAL A 101 3.63 14.10 -10.22
N PHE A 102 4.68 14.21 -11.06
CA PHE A 102 4.85 13.37 -12.24
C PHE A 102 5.02 11.89 -11.88
N ALA A 103 5.83 11.57 -10.86
CA ALA A 103 5.98 10.20 -10.34
C ALA A 103 4.65 9.63 -9.83
N VAL A 104 3.87 10.43 -9.10
CA VAL A 104 2.53 10.06 -8.64
C VAL A 104 1.57 9.86 -9.82
N ALA A 105 1.61 10.73 -10.84
CA ALA A 105 0.76 10.60 -12.02
C ALA A 105 1.10 9.33 -12.82
N LEU A 106 2.38 9.03 -13.05
CA LEU A 106 2.83 7.79 -13.68
C LEU A 106 2.39 6.56 -12.90
N ALA A 107 2.39 6.64 -11.58
CA ALA A 107 1.90 5.58 -10.72
C ALA A 107 0.39 5.32 -10.90
N PHE A 108 -0.42 6.37 -10.98
CA PHE A 108 -1.87 6.23 -11.24
C PHE A 108 -2.15 5.68 -12.64
N VAL A 109 -1.42 6.15 -13.66
CA VAL A 109 -1.56 5.65 -15.03
C VAL A 109 -1.12 4.19 -15.12
N GLY A 110 0.03 3.83 -14.52
CA GLY A 110 0.51 2.46 -14.46
C GLY A 110 -0.48 1.51 -13.79
N ARG A 111 -1.23 1.97 -12.79
CA ARG A 111 -2.29 1.17 -12.14
C ARG A 111 -3.49 0.92 -13.06
N ALA A 112 -3.86 1.89 -13.89
CA ALA A 112 -5.00 1.79 -14.81
C ALA A 112 -4.68 0.95 -16.07
N SER A 113 -3.43 1.02 -16.54
CA SER A 113 -3.02 0.41 -17.81
C SER A 113 -2.47 -1.00 -17.69
N GLN A 114 -2.38 -1.57 -16.48
CA GLN A 114 -1.79 -2.89 -16.32
C GLN A 114 -2.79 -3.99 -16.68
N PRO A 115 -2.53 -4.75 -17.76
CA PRO A 115 -3.37 -5.88 -18.11
C PRO A 115 -3.39 -6.87 -16.94
N VAL A 116 -4.58 -7.36 -16.63
CA VAL A 116 -4.71 -8.55 -15.78
C VAL A 116 -3.96 -9.65 -16.52
N PRO A 117 -3.01 -10.36 -15.89
CA PRO A 117 -2.36 -11.48 -16.56
C PRO A 117 -3.46 -12.43 -17.03
N ASP A 118 -3.60 -12.58 -18.34
CA ASP A 118 -4.49 -13.55 -18.98
C ASP A 118 -3.92 -14.95 -18.70
N GLY A 119 -4.07 -15.38 -17.46
CA GLY A 119 -3.89 -16.76 -17.03
C GLY A 119 -5.18 -17.50 -17.31
N LEU A 120 -5.32 -17.93 -18.56
CA LEU A 120 -6.31 -18.89 -19.03
C LEU A 120 -6.54 -20.03 -18.00
N GLU A 121 -7.82 -20.30 -17.74
CA GLU A 121 -8.37 -21.60 -17.28
C GLU A 121 -7.84 -22.22 -15.97
N ARG A 122 -7.48 -21.44 -14.96
CA ARG A 122 -7.24 -22.02 -13.61
C ARG A 122 -8.51 -22.02 -12.76
N PRO A 123 -8.90 -23.16 -12.14
CA PRO A 123 -10.03 -23.20 -11.22
C PRO A 123 -9.91 -22.25 -10.02
N SER A 124 -8.69 -21.81 -9.68
CA SER A 124 -8.40 -20.85 -8.61
C SER A 124 -8.44 -19.38 -9.05
N TYR A 125 -8.55 -19.09 -10.35
CA TYR A 125 -8.34 -17.75 -10.92
C TYR A 125 -9.17 -16.65 -10.23
N LYS A 126 -10.43 -16.95 -9.88
CA LYS A 126 -11.31 -16.01 -9.17
C LYS A 126 -10.80 -15.65 -7.77
N PHE A 127 -10.30 -16.64 -7.04
CA PHE A 127 -9.74 -16.44 -5.70
C PHE A 127 -8.35 -15.79 -5.76
N ASP A 128 -7.56 -16.13 -6.77
CA ASP A 128 -6.26 -15.50 -7.05
C ASP A 128 -6.44 -14.02 -7.36
N ARG A 129 -7.38 -13.67 -8.23
CA ARG A 129 -7.72 -12.28 -8.55
C ARG A 129 -8.19 -11.52 -7.32
N LEU A 130 -9.08 -12.11 -6.51
CA LEU A 130 -9.55 -11.52 -5.26
C LEU A 130 -8.39 -11.23 -4.30
N TRP A 131 -7.47 -12.19 -4.15
CA TRP A 131 -6.29 -12.09 -3.31
C TRP A 131 -5.30 -11.02 -3.81
N LEU A 132 -4.91 -11.08 -5.07
CA LEU A 132 -3.92 -10.18 -5.66
C LEU A 132 -4.41 -8.74 -5.65
N ASP A 133 -5.68 -8.49 -5.99
CA ASP A 133 -6.26 -7.14 -5.95
C ASP A 133 -6.33 -6.58 -4.53
N PHE A 134 -6.65 -7.42 -3.54
CA PHE A 134 -6.64 -7.02 -2.13
C PHE A 134 -5.22 -6.64 -1.71
N ARG A 135 -4.26 -7.54 -1.91
CA ARG A 135 -2.86 -7.38 -1.53
C ARG A 135 -2.23 -6.15 -2.19
N ASP A 136 -2.51 -5.90 -3.46
CA ASP A 136 -2.00 -4.74 -4.19
C ASP A 136 -2.66 -3.42 -3.74
N SER A 137 -3.85 -3.48 -3.13
CA SER A 137 -4.55 -2.30 -2.58
C SER A 137 -4.09 -1.97 -1.16
N PHE A 138 -3.95 -2.97 -0.29
CA PHE A 138 -3.65 -2.78 1.13
C PHE A 138 -2.17 -2.96 1.50
N GLY A 139 -1.38 -3.57 0.61
CA GLY A 139 0.06 -3.78 0.75
C GLY A 139 0.47 -4.98 1.61
N LEU A 140 1.77 -5.04 1.90
CA LEU A 140 2.46 -6.15 2.55
C LEU A 140 1.84 -6.55 3.88
N LEU A 141 1.70 -5.58 4.80
CA LEU A 141 1.34 -5.87 6.19
C LEU A 141 -0.07 -6.49 6.29
N TRP A 142 -1.03 -5.91 5.57
CA TRP A 142 -2.40 -6.43 5.55
C TRP A 142 -2.53 -7.68 4.69
N GLY A 143 -1.75 -7.78 3.61
CA GLY A 143 -1.64 -8.99 2.80
C GLY A 143 -1.23 -10.18 3.66
N LEU A 144 -0.08 -10.12 4.32
CA LEU A 144 0.43 -11.21 5.16
C LEU A 144 -0.55 -11.61 6.25
N ARG A 145 -1.15 -10.63 6.92
CA ARG A 145 -2.15 -10.89 7.97
C ARG A 145 -3.39 -11.61 7.44
N LEU A 146 -3.83 -11.29 6.22
CA LEU A 146 -4.94 -12.00 5.60
C LEU A 146 -4.51 -13.42 5.19
N GLN A 147 -3.33 -13.56 4.60
CA GLN A 147 -2.75 -14.86 4.22
C GLN A 147 -2.68 -15.81 5.40
N GLU A 148 -2.11 -15.36 6.53
CA GLU A 148 -2.03 -16.13 7.78
C GLU A 148 -3.42 -16.61 8.25
N ARG A 149 -4.43 -15.73 8.18
CA ARG A 149 -5.79 -16.06 8.62
C ARG A 149 -6.49 -17.06 7.70
N VAL A 150 -6.27 -16.93 6.39
CA VAL A 150 -6.80 -17.89 5.41
C VAL A 150 -6.13 -19.26 5.62
N ASN A 151 -4.80 -19.28 5.78
CA ASN A 151 -4.06 -20.52 6.00
C ASN A 151 -4.44 -21.18 7.33
N ALA A 152 -4.58 -20.41 8.40
CA ALA A 152 -5.06 -20.92 9.69
C ALA A 152 -6.48 -21.53 9.59
N ALA A 153 -7.38 -20.88 8.85
CA ALA A 153 -8.72 -21.43 8.61
C ALA A 153 -8.66 -22.73 7.78
N SER A 154 -7.81 -22.77 6.77
CA SER A 154 -7.58 -23.97 5.95
C SER A 154 -7.07 -25.16 6.75
N THR A 155 -6.09 -24.92 7.63
CA THR A 155 -5.57 -25.95 8.55
C THR A 155 -6.64 -26.43 9.52
N ALA A 156 -7.38 -25.51 10.15
CA ALA A 156 -8.42 -25.86 11.12
C ALA A 156 -9.57 -26.66 10.49
N ALA A 157 -9.93 -26.35 9.25
CA ALA A 157 -11.00 -27.01 8.52
C ALA A 157 -10.52 -28.15 7.61
N LYS A 158 -9.23 -28.49 7.65
CA LYS A 158 -8.58 -29.58 6.88
C LYS A 158 -8.84 -29.50 5.37
N TRP A 159 -8.76 -28.31 4.78
CA TRP A 159 -8.92 -28.14 3.32
C TRP A 159 -7.65 -28.48 2.54
N GLU A 160 -6.49 -28.52 3.22
CA GLU A 160 -5.17 -28.75 2.62
C GLU A 160 -4.82 -27.75 1.49
N VAL A 161 -5.41 -26.56 1.55
CA VAL A 161 -5.15 -25.46 0.62
C VAL A 161 -4.27 -24.42 1.29
N GLU A 162 -3.16 -24.05 0.67
CA GLU A 162 -2.30 -22.97 1.15
C GLU A 162 -2.40 -21.77 0.21
N LEU A 163 -2.68 -20.59 0.76
CA LEU A 163 -2.55 -19.32 0.07
C LEU A 163 -1.10 -18.85 0.20
N ASN A 164 -0.42 -18.72 -0.94
CA ASN A 164 0.91 -18.14 -1.04
C ASN A 164 0.83 -16.65 -1.37
N TRP A 165 1.96 -15.96 -1.24
CA TRP A 165 2.04 -14.54 -1.60
C TRP A 165 1.54 -14.28 -3.04
N ASN A 166 1.83 -15.18 -3.97
CA ASN A 166 1.46 -15.08 -5.39
C ASN A 166 0.09 -15.69 -5.74
N GLY A 167 -0.69 -16.15 -4.76
CA GLY A 167 -1.98 -16.81 -4.97
C GLY A 167 -1.99 -18.27 -4.53
N PHE A 168 -3.04 -18.99 -4.92
CA PHE A 168 -3.23 -20.40 -4.67
C PHE A 168 -2.35 -21.26 -5.60
N PRO A 169 -1.99 -22.49 -5.18
CA PRO A 169 -1.18 -23.39 -5.98
C PRO A 169 -1.85 -23.75 -7.31
N SER A 170 -1.04 -24.06 -8.33
CA SER A 170 -1.52 -24.41 -9.68
C SER A 170 -2.44 -25.64 -9.73
N LYS A 171 -2.31 -26.56 -8.75
CA LYS A 171 -3.23 -27.69 -8.56
C LYS A 171 -4.68 -27.25 -8.28
N GLY A 172 -4.88 -25.96 -7.96
CA GLY A 172 -6.17 -25.35 -7.75
C GLY A 172 -6.77 -25.67 -6.39
N ILE A 173 -8.01 -25.21 -6.19
CA ILE A 173 -8.78 -25.44 -4.97
C ILE A 173 -9.77 -26.60 -5.23
N PRO A 174 -9.74 -27.68 -4.43
CA PRO A 174 -10.68 -28.79 -4.55
C PRO A 174 -12.12 -28.30 -4.55
N ALA A 175 -12.96 -28.80 -5.46
CA ALA A 175 -14.33 -28.32 -5.67
C ALA A 175 -15.16 -28.31 -4.37
N GLN A 176 -15.00 -29.37 -3.55
CA GLN A 176 -15.66 -29.53 -2.26
C GLN A 176 -15.34 -28.42 -1.22
N HIS A 177 -14.20 -27.74 -1.36
CA HIS A 177 -13.76 -26.71 -0.41
C HIS A 177 -13.94 -25.28 -0.95
N ARG A 178 -14.32 -25.11 -2.23
CA ARG A 178 -14.43 -23.78 -2.85
C ARG A 178 -15.44 -22.87 -2.15
N GLU A 179 -16.62 -23.39 -1.81
CA GLU A 179 -17.64 -22.57 -1.16
C GLU A 179 -17.25 -22.22 0.29
N ALA A 180 -16.66 -23.16 1.02
CA ALA A 180 -16.16 -22.92 2.37
C ALA A 180 -15.05 -21.85 2.37
N LEU A 181 -14.11 -21.94 1.43
CA LEU A 181 -13.07 -20.92 1.23
C LEU A 181 -13.67 -19.57 0.82
N ARG A 182 -14.67 -19.56 -0.08
CA ARG A 182 -15.39 -18.34 -0.48
C ARG A 182 -16.00 -17.64 0.73
N GLN A 183 -16.68 -18.38 1.59
CA GLN A 183 -17.28 -17.84 2.81
C GLN A 183 -16.22 -17.31 3.78
N ALA A 184 -15.13 -18.06 3.98
CA ALA A 184 -14.03 -17.64 4.85
C ALA A 184 -13.36 -16.35 4.35
N MET A 185 -12.97 -16.30 3.07
CA MET A 185 -12.37 -15.10 2.47
C MET A 185 -13.33 -13.91 2.52
N THR A 186 -14.61 -14.11 2.16
CA THR A 186 -15.62 -13.03 2.23
C THR A 186 -15.76 -12.51 3.67
N GLY A 187 -15.85 -13.40 4.66
CA GLY A 187 -15.97 -13.02 6.07
C GLY A 187 -14.78 -12.21 6.58
N LEU A 188 -13.57 -12.58 6.16
CA LEU A 188 -12.34 -11.85 6.49
C LEU A 188 -12.26 -10.49 5.78
N LEU A 189 -12.62 -10.44 4.50
CA LEU A 189 -12.50 -9.26 3.65
C LEU A 189 -13.56 -8.19 3.90
N ARG A 190 -14.74 -8.55 4.42
CA ARG A 190 -15.82 -7.59 4.76
C ARG A 190 -15.42 -6.48 5.73
N ARG A 191 -14.26 -6.61 6.39
CA ARG A 191 -13.71 -5.56 7.27
C ARG A 191 -12.93 -4.47 6.53
N PHE A 192 -12.59 -4.74 5.27
CA PHE A 192 -11.68 -3.93 4.44
C PHE A 192 -12.35 -3.41 3.18
N VAL A 193 -13.23 -4.20 2.57
CA VAL A 193 -13.83 -3.91 1.26
C VAL A 193 -15.34 -4.12 1.28
N SER A 194 -16.05 -3.48 0.34
CA SER A 194 -17.49 -3.64 0.17
C SER A 194 -17.86 -5.02 -0.38
N HIS A 195 -19.12 -5.41 -0.21
CA HIS A 195 -19.64 -6.64 -0.80
C HIS A 195 -19.57 -6.62 -2.33
N GLU A 196 -19.89 -5.48 -2.96
CA GLU A 196 -19.81 -5.28 -4.41
C GLU A 196 -18.38 -5.49 -4.93
N TRP A 197 -17.38 -5.00 -4.19
CA TRP A 197 -15.97 -5.18 -4.56
C TRP A 197 -15.56 -6.66 -4.59
N ILE A 198 -16.08 -7.46 -3.65
CA ILE A 198 -15.84 -8.90 -3.57
C ILE A 198 -16.59 -9.63 -4.70
N ALA A 199 -17.88 -9.32 -4.87
CA ALA A 199 -18.74 -9.93 -5.90
C ALA A 199 -18.16 -9.73 -7.31
N ALA A 200 -17.75 -8.50 -7.66
CA ALA A 200 -17.15 -8.18 -8.95
C ALA A 200 -15.89 -8.99 -9.32
N ARG A 201 -15.22 -9.60 -8.32
CA ARG A 201 -14.01 -10.42 -8.51
C ARG A 201 -14.31 -11.92 -8.55
N LEU A 202 -15.38 -12.35 -7.89
CA LEU A 202 -15.80 -13.75 -7.82
C LEU A 202 -16.83 -14.13 -8.88
N GLU A 203 -17.65 -13.19 -9.34
CA GLU A 203 -18.76 -13.41 -10.28
C GLU A 203 -18.39 -13.13 -11.73
N LYS A 204 -17.22 -12.54 -12.02
CA LYS A 204 -16.76 -12.38 -13.40
C LYS A 204 -16.48 -13.77 -13.99
N ASP A 205 -17.50 -14.37 -14.59
CA ASP A 205 -17.35 -15.52 -15.48
C ASP A 205 -16.58 -15.04 -16.72
N ILE A 206 -15.66 -15.89 -17.15
CA ILE A 206 -14.99 -15.75 -18.43
C ILE A 206 -16.02 -16.31 -19.42
N ASP A 207 -16.78 -15.41 -20.05
CA ASP A 207 -17.53 -15.74 -21.26
C ASP A 207 -16.57 -16.10 -22.41
#